data_AF-A0AB39VQN8-F1
#
_entry.id   AF-A0AB39VQN8-F1
#
_cell.length_a   1.000
_cell.length_b   1.000
_cell.length_c   1.000
_cell.angle_alpha   90.00
_cell.angle_beta   90.00
_cell.angle_gamma   90.00
#
_symmetry.space_group_name_H-M   'P 1'
#
loop_
_entity.id
_entity.type
_entity.pdbx_description
1 polymer ?
#
loop_
_entity_poly.entity_id
_entity_poly.type
_entity_poly.pdbx_seq_one_letter_code
_entity_poly.pdbx_strand_id
1 'polypeptide(L)'
;MGQVIVVIGDRLGKGQKVAAGVEAAGGKAIVIPGVAADMKLGDVMNAEGASFGISFCGSGGAGAITAQNKYKYKAKHGMRSVDEGVTAINEGCTVLGFGFMDKEELGQRLVETYIKKNGQS
;
A
#
# COMPACT_ATOMS: atom_id res chain seq x y z
N MET A 1 -1.00 7.23 19.64
CA MET A 1 -1.26 6.47 18.39
C MET A 1 -0.02 6.55 17.52
N GLY A 2 0.49 5.42 17.02
CA GLY A 2 1.64 5.42 16.11
C GLY A 2 1.28 6.04 14.76
N GLN A 3 2.24 6.68 14.11
CA GLN A 3 2.08 7.21 12.75
C GLN A 3 1.80 6.04 11.78
N VAL A 4 0.82 6.20 10.87
CA VAL A 4 0.52 5.18 9.86
C VAL A 4 1.63 5.18 8.82
N ILE A 5 2.38 4.08 8.71
CA ILE A 5 3.48 3.95 7.75
C ILE A 5 2.99 3.16 6.54
N VAL A 6 3.06 3.75 5.36
CA VAL A 6 2.62 3.15 4.10
C VAL A 6 3.82 3.00 3.17
N VAL A 7 4.11 1.76 2.75
CA VAL A 7 5.17 1.50 1.78
C VAL A 7 4.57 1.35 0.39
N ILE A 8 5.16 2.00 -0.61
CA ILE A 8 4.68 2.03 -1.98
C ILE A 8 5.76 1.44 -2.89
N GLY A 9 5.46 0.31 -3.51
CA GLY A 9 6.33 -0.35 -4.48
C GLY A 9 5.69 -0.33 -5.86
N ASP A 10 6.12 0.58 -6.73
CA ASP A 10 5.69 0.66 -8.12
C ASP A 10 6.76 0.13 -9.07
N ARG A 11 6.40 -0.85 -9.90
CA ARG A 11 7.35 -1.50 -10.82
C ARG A 11 8.05 -0.52 -11.78
N LEU A 12 7.40 0.59 -12.12
CA LEU A 12 7.90 1.64 -13.01
C LEU A 12 8.51 2.82 -12.25
N GLY A 13 8.66 2.74 -10.92
CA GLY A 13 9.20 3.82 -10.09
C GLY A 13 8.25 5.00 -9.90
N LYS A 14 6.95 4.80 -10.14
CA LYS A 14 5.89 5.79 -9.87
C LYS A 14 5.33 5.65 -8.45
N GLY A 15 4.25 6.36 -8.12
CA GLY A 15 3.63 6.28 -6.79
C GLY A 15 3.79 7.55 -5.95
N GLN A 16 4.39 8.60 -6.52
CA GLN A 16 4.60 9.87 -5.82
C GLN A 16 3.28 10.59 -5.54
N LYS A 17 2.26 10.44 -6.40
CA LYS A 17 0.95 11.05 -6.15
C LYS A 17 0.24 10.32 -5.01
N VAL A 18 0.28 9.00 -5.01
CA VAL A 18 -0.25 8.19 -3.89
C VAL A 18 0.47 8.54 -2.59
N ALA A 19 1.79 8.71 -2.63
CA ALA A 19 2.59 9.14 -1.47
C ALA A 19 2.13 10.50 -0.94
N ALA A 20 1.93 11.49 -1.82
CA ALA A 20 1.41 12.79 -1.43
C ALA A 20 0.04 12.68 -0.75
N GLY A 21 -0.86 11.81 -1.24
CA GLY A 21 -2.16 11.58 -0.61
C GLY A 21 -2.06 10.90 0.75
N VAL A 22 -1.12 9.97 0.92
CA VAL A 22 -0.80 9.36 2.22
C VAL A 22 -0.37 10.42 3.23
N GLU A 23 0.55 11.31 2.82
CA GLU A 23 1.06 12.39 3.67
C GLU A 23 -0.01 13.43 4.00
N ALA A 24 -0.86 13.78 3.04
CA ALA A 24 -2.00 14.68 3.23
C ALA A 24 -2.99 14.16 4.28
N ALA A 25 -3.16 12.83 4.37
CA ALA A 25 -3.99 12.17 5.39
C ALA A 25 -3.29 11.99 6.75
N GLY A 26 -2.07 12.49 6.92
CA GLY A 26 -1.29 12.37 8.15
C GLY A 26 -0.51 11.07 8.29
N GLY A 27 -0.41 10.26 7.23
CA GLY A 27 0.46 9.09 7.16
C GLY A 27 1.91 9.44 6.80
N LYS A 28 2.81 8.46 6.94
CA LYS A 28 4.17 8.49 6.41
C LYS A 28 4.23 7.61 5.16
N ALA A 29 4.61 8.17 4.03
CA ALA A 29 4.82 7.42 2.80
C ALA A 29 6.29 7.01 2.63
N ILE A 30 6.54 5.78 2.21
CA ILE A 30 7.87 5.28 1.83
C ILE A 30 7.78 4.74 0.41
N VAL A 31 8.21 5.53 -0.57
CA VAL A 31 8.25 5.12 -1.97
C VAL A 31 9.56 4.39 -2.23
N ILE A 32 9.47 3.12 -2.61
CA ILE A 32 10.65 2.32 -2.96
C ILE A 32 11.15 2.79 -4.34
N PRO A 33 12.39 3.27 -4.46
CA PRO A 33 12.91 3.73 -5.74
C PRO A 33 13.31 2.56 -6.65
N GLY A 34 13.21 2.80 -7.95
CA GLY A 34 13.79 1.95 -9.00
C GLY A 34 12.83 0.93 -9.62
N VAL A 35 13.30 0.35 -10.73
CA VAL A 35 12.59 -0.72 -11.44
C VAL A 35 12.54 -1.97 -10.54
N ALA A 36 11.39 -2.65 -10.52
CA ALA A 36 11.11 -3.80 -9.64
C ALA A 36 10.95 -3.48 -8.14
N ALA A 37 10.64 -2.22 -7.80
CA ALA A 37 10.27 -1.82 -6.45
C ALA A 37 9.08 -2.62 -5.88
N ASP A 38 8.14 -3.06 -6.72
CA ASP A 38 7.02 -3.93 -6.33
C ASP A 38 7.49 -5.24 -5.67
N MET A 39 8.59 -5.82 -6.15
CA MET A 39 9.13 -7.06 -5.60
C MET A 39 9.79 -6.89 -4.23
N LYS A 40 10.21 -5.66 -3.88
CA LYS A 40 10.83 -5.34 -2.58
C LYS A 40 9.82 -4.91 -1.52
N LEU A 41 8.54 -4.80 -1.90
CA LEU A 41 7.50 -4.25 -1.03
C LEU A 41 7.46 -4.93 0.35
N GLY A 42 7.38 -6.26 0.38
CA GLY A 42 7.32 -7.01 1.63
C GLY A 42 8.54 -6.81 2.51
N ASP A 43 9.74 -6.75 1.91
CA ASP A 43 11.01 -6.60 2.65
C ASP A 43 11.08 -5.23 3.33
N VAL A 44 10.73 -4.18 2.61
CA VAL A 44 10.73 -2.80 3.13
C VAL A 44 9.62 -2.62 4.16
N MET A 45 8.42 -3.20 3.94
CA MET A 45 7.36 -3.19 4.93
C MET A 45 7.80 -3.80 6.26
N ASN A 46 8.46 -4.95 6.22
CA ASN A 46 8.93 -5.63 7.42
C ASN A 46 10.04 -4.84 8.12
N ALA A 47 10.97 -4.26 7.37
CA ALA A 47 12.08 -3.46 7.91
C ALA A 47 11.60 -2.17 8.58
N GLU A 48 10.62 -1.50 7.99
CA GLU A 48 10.11 -0.19 8.44
C GLU A 48 8.96 -0.32 9.46
N GLY A 49 8.49 -1.54 9.74
CA GLY A 49 7.32 -1.76 10.59
C GLY A 49 6.05 -1.15 10.00
N ALA A 50 5.86 -1.30 8.69
CA ALA A 50 4.78 -0.65 7.96
C ALA A 50 3.40 -1.11 8.41
N SER A 51 2.46 -0.17 8.48
CA SER A 51 1.05 -0.43 8.77
C SER A 51 0.36 -1.21 7.64
N PHE A 52 0.65 -0.83 6.39
CA PHE A 52 0.26 -1.55 5.19
C PHE A 52 1.16 -1.14 4.01
N GLY A 53 1.06 -1.88 2.90
CA GLY A 53 1.81 -1.58 1.69
C GLY A 53 0.96 -1.65 0.43
N ILE A 54 1.42 -0.93 -0.59
CA ILE A 54 0.77 -0.79 -1.89
C ILE A 54 1.75 -1.28 -2.96
N SER A 55 1.34 -2.28 -3.72
CA SER A 55 2.06 -2.81 -4.88
C SER A 55 1.40 -2.32 -6.15
N PHE A 56 2.16 -1.64 -7.02
CA PHE A 56 1.74 -1.32 -8.37
C PHE A 56 2.55 -2.12 -9.38
N CYS A 57 1.88 -2.98 -10.14
CA CYS A 57 2.44 -3.58 -11.33
C CYS A 57 1.33 -3.75 -12.39
N GLY A 58 1.67 -4.14 -13.62
CA GLY A 58 0.68 -4.27 -14.71
C GLY A 58 -0.54 -5.14 -14.35
N SER A 59 -0.39 -6.09 -13.42
CA SER A 59 -1.48 -6.89 -12.84
C SER A 59 -1.76 -6.59 -11.37
N GLY A 60 -0.96 -5.75 -10.71
CA GLY A 60 -0.96 -5.54 -9.25
C GLY A 60 -0.58 -6.77 -8.41
N GLY A 61 -0.35 -7.94 -9.01
CA GLY A 61 -0.26 -9.22 -8.29
C GLY A 61 1.13 -9.60 -7.79
N ALA A 62 2.19 -9.35 -8.56
CA ALA A 62 3.50 -9.96 -8.31
C ALA A 62 4.11 -9.56 -6.95
N GLY A 63 4.19 -8.26 -6.67
CA GLY A 63 4.68 -7.77 -5.37
C GLY A 63 3.80 -8.18 -4.20
N ALA A 64 2.47 -8.13 -4.38
CA ALA A 64 1.50 -8.52 -3.36
C ALA A 64 1.61 -10.00 -2.96
N ILE A 65 1.67 -10.90 -3.94
CA ILE A 65 1.84 -12.35 -3.74
C ILE A 65 3.19 -12.65 -3.10
N THR A 66 4.25 -11.96 -3.51
CA THR A 66 5.60 -12.17 -2.94
C THR A 66 5.63 -11.80 -1.46
N ALA A 67 5.06 -10.64 -1.09
CA ALA A 67 4.96 -10.20 0.29
C ALA A 67 4.10 -11.15 1.14
N GLN A 68 2.98 -11.63 0.59
CA GLN A 68 2.14 -12.65 1.24
C GLN A 68 2.90 -13.95 1.48
N ASN A 69 3.62 -14.47 0.49
CA ASN A 69 4.30 -15.76 0.62
C ASN A 69 5.45 -15.69 1.64
N LYS A 70 6.23 -14.61 1.61
CA LYS A 70 7.43 -14.42 2.44
C LYS A 70 7.11 -14.03 3.88
N TYR A 71 6.21 -13.07 4.09
CA TYR A 71 5.91 -12.52 5.41
C TYR A 71 4.52 -12.90 5.95
N LYS A 72 3.77 -13.72 5.21
CA LYS A 72 2.40 -14.14 5.57
C LYS A 72 1.41 -12.98 5.71
N TYR A 73 1.71 -11.84 5.09
CA TYR A 73 0.80 -10.71 5.04
C TYR A 73 -0.50 -11.07 4.32
N LYS A 74 -1.61 -10.54 4.82
CA LYS A 74 -2.91 -10.69 4.15
C LYS A 74 -2.91 -9.75 2.95
N ALA A 75 -2.81 -10.32 1.75
CA ALA A 75 -2.74 -9.56 0.51
C ALA A 75 -4.05 -9.65 -0.28
N LYS A 76 -4.43 -8.54 -0.94
CA LYS A 76 -5.45 -8.50 -1.99
C LYS A 76 -4.82 -7.90 -3.22
N HIS A 77 -5.05 -8.48 -4.40
CA HIS A 77 -4.43 -8.04 -5.65
C HIS A 77 -5.44 -7.96 -6.80
N GLY A 78 -5.05 -7.28 -7.87
CA GLY A 78 -5.88 -7.10 -9.07
C GLY A 78 -6.92 -5.98 -8.95
N MET A 79 -6.81 -5.15 -7.92
CA MET A 79 -7.73 -4.03 -7.68
C MET A 79 -7.54 -2.94 -8.72
N ARG A 80 -8.64 -2.32 -9.14
CA ARG A 80 -8.66 -1.29 -10.20
C ARG A 80 -9.42 -0.02 -9.79
N SER A 81 -9.83 0.08 -8.53
CA SER A 81 -10.56 1.22 -7.99
C SER A 81 -10.16 1.52 -6.55
N VAL A 82 -10.37 2.76 -6.11
CA VAL A 82 -10.08 3.18 -4.72
C VAL A 82 -10.98 2.45 -3.72
N ASP A 83 -12.26 2.23 -4.06
CA ASP A 83 -13.22 1.59 -3.17
C ASP A 83 -12.90 0.11 -2.90
N GLU A 84 -12.32 -0.61 -3.86
CA GLU A 84 -11.77 -1.96 -3.63
C GLU A 84 -10.65 -1.94 -2.59
N GLY A 85 -9.78 -0.92 -2.66
CA GLY A 85 -8.72 -0.70 -1.69
C GLY A 85 -9.24 -0.41 -0.28
N VAL A 86 -10.22 0.48 -0.17
CA VAL A 86 -10.91 0.79 1.10
C VAL A 86 -11.53 -0.48 1.70
N THR A 87 -12.22 -1.27 0.86
CA THR A 87 -12.80 -2.55 1.28
C THR A 87 -11.72 -3.51 1.80
N ALA A 88 -10.58 -3.61 1.11
CA ALA A 88 -9.46 -4.46 1.51
C ALA A 88 -8.88 -4.06 2.88
N ILE A 89 -8.73 -2.76 3.16
CA ILE A 89 -8.28 -2.28 4.49
C ILE A 89 -9.30 -2.67 5.56
N ASN A 90 -10.60 -2.52 5.28
CA ASN A 90 -11.67 -2.95 6.18
C ASN A 90 -11.67 -4.46 6.42
N GLU A 91 -11.32 -5.27 5.42
CA GLU A 91 -11.10 -6.72 5.53
C GLU A 91 -9.82 -7.08 6.30
N GLY A 92 -8.95 -6.10 6.60
CA GLY A 92 -7.70 -6.30 7.33
C GLY A 92 -6.52 -6.73 6.45
N CYS A 93 -6.60 -6.47 5.15
CA CYS A 93 -5.48 -6.69 4.24
C CYS A 93 -4.34 -5.70 4.56
N THR A 94 -3.13 -6.24 4.68
CA THR A 94 -1.89 -5.50 4.92
C THR A 94 -1.17 -5.15 3.63
N VAL A 95 -1.41 -5.89 2.55
CA VAL A 95 -0.79 -5.64 1.24
C VAL A 95 -1.85 -5.48 0.17
N LEU A 96 -1.78 -4.38 -0.58
CA LEU A 96 -2.77 -4.00 -1.58
C LEU A 96 -2.14 -3.91 -2.97
N GLY A 97 -2.55 -4.78 -3.88
CA GLY A 97 -2.09 -4.83 -5.26
C GLY A 97 -3.04 -4.16 -6.22
N PHE A 98 -2.60 -3.07 -6.86
CA PHE A 98 -3.37 -2.32 -7.86
C PHE A 98 -2.73 -2.39 -9.24
N GLY A 99 -3.57 -2.34 -10.28
CA GLY A 99 -3.11 -2.00 -11.63
C GLY A 99 -2.80 -0.50 -11.70
N PHE A 100 -1.60 -0.14 -12.20
CA PHE A 100 -1.04 1.23 -12.29
C PHE A 100 -2.02 2.37 -11.96
N MET A 101 -2.09 2.75 -10.69
CA MET A 101 -3.02 3.77 -10.18
C MET A 101 -2.26 4.74 -9.26
N ASP A 102 -1.45 5.59 -9.88
CA ASP A 102 -0.76 6.66 -9.15
C ASP A 102 -1.67 7.90 -9.03
N LYS A 103 -2.57 7.86 -8.03
CA LYS A 103 -3.53 8.93 -7.73
C LYS A 103 -3.43 9.34 -6.26
N GLU A 104 -3.49 10.64 -5.99
CA GLU A 104 -3.48 11.19 -4.64
C GLU A 104 -4.65 10.71 -3.79
N GLU A 105 -5.86 10.76 -4.36
CA GLU A 105 -7.09 10.28 -3.71
C GLU A 105 -6.96 8.84 -3.18
N LEU A 106 -6.25 7.97 -3.90
CA LEU A 106 -6.04 6.59 -3.47
C LEU A 106 -5.26 6.55 -2.14
N GLY A 107 -4.13 7.27 -2.06
CA GLY A 107 -3.32 7.31 -0.84
C GLY A 107 -4.09 7.88 0.34
N GLN A 108 -4.81 8.98 0.10
CA GLN A 108 -5.59 9.66 1.14
C GLN A 108 -6.70 8.74 1.70
N ARG A 109 -7.56 8.19 0.83
CA ARG A 109 -8.72 7.39 1.27
C ARG A 109 -8.29 6.10 1.99
N LEU A 110 -7.17 5.49 1.58
CA LEU A 110 -6.64 4.29 2.25
C LEU A 110 -6.17 4.60 3.67
N VAL A 111 -5.41 5.68 3.87
CA VAL A 111 -4.92 6.09 5.19
C VAL A 111 -6.07 6.50 6.10
N GLU A 112 -7.00 7.34 5.62
CA GLU A 112 -8.17 7.74 6.39
C GLU A 112 -8.99 6.53 6.85
N THR A 113 -9.18 5.54 5.97
CA THR A 113 -9.90 4.30 6.30
C THR A 113 -9.12 3.50 7.34
N TYR A 114 -7.81 3.37 7.20
CA TYR A 114 -6.97 2.65 8.15
C TYR A 114 -7.00 3.31 9.54
N ILE A 115 -6.90 4.64 9.60
CA ILE A 115 -6.98 5.40 10.85
C ILE A 115 -8.36 5.23 11.48
N LYS A 116 -9.45 5.35 10.72
CA LYS A 116 -10.81 5.15 11.25
C LYS A 116 -10.99 3.76 11.85
N LYS A 117 -10.48 2.73 11.17
CA LYS A 117 -10.58 1.34 11.64
C LYS A 117 -9.78 1.08 12.92
N ASN A 118 -8.55 1.60 13.03
CA ASN A 118 -7.65 1.31 14.15
C ASN A 118 -7.70 2.35 15.28
N GLY A 119 -8.25 3.54 15.01
CA GLY A 119 -8.45 4.62 15.98
C GLY A 119 -9.77 4.51 16.75
N GLN A 120 -10.64 3.57 16.39
CA GLN A 120 -11.87 3.24 17.13
C GLN A 120 -11.65 2.27 18.32
N SER A 121 -10.41 2.13 18.79
CA SER A 121 -10.06 1.31 19.97
C SER A 121 -9.99 2.13 21.24
#